data_AF-A0A3B9TXI1-F1
#
_entry.id   AF-A0A3B9TXI1-F1
#
_cell.length_a   1.000
_cell.length_b   1.000
_cell.length_c   1.000
_cell.angle_alpha   90.00
_cell.angle_beta   90.00
_cell.angle_gamma   90.00
#
_symmetry.space_group_name_H-M   'P 1'
#
loop_
_entity.id
_entity.type
_entity.pdbx_description
1 polymer ?
#
loop_
_entity_poly.entity_id
_entity_poly.type
_entity_poly.pdbx_seq_one_letter_code
_entity_poly.pdbx_strand_id
1 'polypeptide(L)'
;ATAQGFHTGDQFAASREACLPVLHARFADFELLLARHGGPFFLGSDPCYCDFGAFHHIDLAHFMDEAILEDYPRLRDFMAAMHGLPGLATYLAERPELTGVGVGPKLVIDGRPVPTGIMAD
;
A
#
# COMPACT_ATOMS: atom_id res chain seq x y z
N ALA A 1 -5.76 11.04 -3.10
CA ALA A 1 -5.29 10.88 -1.72
C ALA A 1 -6.51 10.63 -0.84
N THR A 2 -6.58 9.50 -0.14
CA THR A 2 -7.59 9.30 0.90
C THR A 2 -7.26 10.22 2.08
N ALA A 3 -8.27 10.79 2.75
CA ALA A 3 -8.10 11.81 3.79
C ALA A 3 -7.20 11.37 4.96
N GLN A 4 -7.07 10.06 5.18
CA GLN A 4 -6.26 9.46 6.24
C GLN A 4 -4.76 9.72 6.11
N GLY A 5 -4.25 9.95 4.88
CA GLY A 5 -2.83 10.21 4.66
C GLY A 5 -2.32 11.46 5.38
N PHE A 6 -3.21 12.37 5.79
CA PHE A 6 -2.89 13.63 6.46
C PHE A 6 -3.16 13.62 7.97
N HIS A 7 -3.73 12.54 8.51
CA HIS A 7 -3.98 12.45 9.94
C HIS A 7 -2.66 12.30 10.69
N THR A 8 -2.56 12.95 11.86
CA THR A 8 -1.37 12.94 12.70
C THR A 8 -1.75 12.68 14.15
N GLY A 9 -0.81 12.16 14.95
CA GLY A 9 -1.00 11.90 16.38
C GLY A 9 -2.24 11.06 16.67
N ASP A 10 -3.08 11.50 17.61
CA ASP A 10 -4.28 10.77 18.05
C ASP A 10 -5.28 10.49 16.92
N GLN A 11 -5.40 11.39 15.94
CA GLN A 11 -6.29 11.17 14.79
C GLN A 11 -5.78 10.05 13.89
N PHE A 12 -4.46 9.96 13.72
CA PHE A 12 -3.83 8.86 13.00
C PHE A 12 -4.03 7.54 13.74
N ALA A 13 -3.78 7.53 15.06
CA ALA A 13 -3.97 6.35 15.90
C ALA A 13 -5.42 5.82 15.83
N ALA A 14 -6.41 6.69 15.99
CA ALA A 14 -7.82 6.33 15.89
C ALA A 14 -8.21 5.83 14.48
N SER A 15 -7.68 6.48 13.43
CA SER A 15 -7.92 6.04 12.05
C SER A 15 -7.29 4.68 11.77
N ARG A 16 -6.08 4.45 12.29
CA ARG A 16 -5.39 3.16 12.22
C ARG A 16 -6.23 2.07 12.90
N GLU A 17 -6.64 2.30 14.14
CA GLU A 17 -7.46 1.35 14.91
C GLU A 17 -8.78 1.02 14.20
N ALA A 18 -9.46 2.02 13.64
CA ALA A 18 -10.72 1.81 12.91
C ALA A 18 -10.53 1.07 11.58
N CYS A 19 -9.42 1.31 10.88
CA CYS A 19 -9.17 0.74 9.56
C CYS A 19 -8.60 -0.68 9.59
N LEU A 20 -7.76 -1.02 10.57
CA LEU A 20 -7.07 -2.32 10.60
C LEU A 20 -8.04 -3.51 10.48
N PRO A 21 -9.14 -3.61 11.25
CA PRO A 21 -10.09 -4.72 11.11
C PRO A 21 -10.71 -4.81 9.71
N VAL A 22 -10.99 -3.67 9.08
CA VAL A 22 -11.54 -3.62 7.73
C VAL A 22 -10.52 -4.10 6.71
N LEU A 23 -9.25 -3.70 6.86
CA LEU A 23 -8.16 -4.14 5.99
C LEU A 23 -7.95 -5.66 6.12
N HIS A 24 -7.87 -6.18 7.35
CA HIS A 24 -7.72 -7.62 7.59
C HIS A 24 -8.86 -8.44 6.98
N ALA A 25 -10.10 -7.97 7.07
CA ALA A 25 -11.24 -8.63 6.42
C ALA A 25 -11.06 -8.68 4.88
N ARG A 26 -10.58 -7.60 4.26
CA ARG A 26 -10.34 -7.56 2.80
C ARG A 26 -9.13 -8.40 2.39
N PHE A 27 -8.09 -8.45 3.21
CA PHE A 27 -6.91 -9.29 2.94
C PHE A 27 -7.26 -10.77 3.02
N ALA A 28 -8.14 -11.17 3.95
CA ALA A 28 -8.68 -12.53 3.99
C ALA A 28 -9.46 -12.88 2.70
N ASP A 29 -10.28 -11.95 2.19
CA ASP A 29 -10.99 -12.15 0.91
C ASP A 29 -9.99 -12.28 -0.27
N PHE A 30 -8.95 -11.44 -0.30
CA PHE A 30 -7.90 -11.51 -1.31
C PHE A 30 -7.12 -12.82 -1.25
N GLU A 31 -6.82 -13.36 -0.07
CA GLU A 31 -6.19 -14.67 0.04
C GLU A 31 -7.03 -15.80 -0.52
N LEU A 32 -8.33 -15.75 -0.26
CA LEU A 32 -9.24 -16.73 -0.83
C LEU A 32 -9.31 -16.59 -2.36
N LEU A 33 -9.26 -15.36 -2.88
CA LEU A 33 -9.29 -15.11 -4.32
C LEU A 33 -8.00 -15.60 -5.01
N LEU A 34 -6.84 -15.26 -4.46
CA LEU A 34 -5.53 -15.72 -4.96
C LEU A 34 -5.41 -17.25 -4.94
N ALA A 35 -6.06 -17.92 -4.00
CA ALA A 35 -6.09 -19.38 -3.95
C ALA A 35 -6.93 -20.03 -5.08
N ARG A 36 -7.83 -19.29 -5.74
CA ARG A 36 -8.75 -19.84 -6.76
C ARG A 36 -8.16 -19.88 -8.16
N HIS A 37 -7.14 -19.07 -8.43
CA HIS A 37 -6.52 -18.96 -9.74
C HIS A 37 -5.10 -19.53 -9.71
N GLY A 38 -4.63 -20.04 -10.85
CA GLY A 38 -3.24 -20.47 -10.99
C GLY A 38 -2.36 -19.30 -11.38
N GLY A 39 -1.28 -19.08 -10.64
CA GLY A 39 -0.36 -17.94 -10.84
C GLY A 39 -0.37 -16.97 -9.67
N PRO A 40 0.44 -15.91 -9.71
CA PRO A 40 0.64 -15.01 -8.57
C PRO A 40 -0.35 -13.83 -8.54
N PHE A 41 -1.20 -13.65 -9.55
CA PHE A 41 -2.13 -12.51 -9.68
C PHE A 41 -3.59 -12.93 -9.51
N PHE A 42 -4.50 -11.97 -9.27
CA PHE A 42 -5.89 -12.27 -8.96
C PHE A 42 -6.64 -13.01 -10.07
N LEU A 43 -6.24 -12.84 -11.33
CA LEU A 43 -6.87 -13.48 -12.49
C LEU A 43 -5.97 -14.51 -13.20
N GLY A 44 -4.83 -14.86 -12.60
CA GLY A 44 -3.97 -15.94 -13.07
C GLY A 44 -2.48 -15.58 -13.16
N SER A 45 -1.84 -15.96 -14.25
CA SER A 45 -0.38 -15.83 -14.42
C SER A 45 0.09 -14.44 -14.84
N ASP A 46 -0.75 -13.65 -15.49
CA ASP A 46 -0.42 -12.31 -15.99
C ASP A 46 -1.16 -11.23 -15.18
N PRO A 47 -0.52 -10.07 -14.93
CA PRO A 47 -1.14 -8.99 -14.16
C PRO A 47 -2.25 -8.29 -14.97
N CYS A 48 -3.31 -7.95 -14.26
CA CYS A 48 -4.51 -7.25 -14.68
C CYS A 48 -4.55 -5.85 -14.04
N TYR A 49 -5.33 -4.93 -14.62
CA TYR A 49 -5.54 -3.59 -14.04
C TYR A 49 -5.93 -3.62 -12.54
N CYS A 50 -6.76 -4.60 -12.18
CA CYS A 50 -7.20 -4.86 -10.82
C CYS A 50 -6.05 -5.09 -9.84
N ASP A 51 -4.99 -5.79 -10.27
CA ASP A 51 -3.82 -6.09 -9.44
C ASP A 51 -3.09 -4.81 -9.04
N PHE A 52 -2.93 -3.85 -9.95
CA PHE A 52 -2.29 -2.56 -9.65
C PHE A 52 -3.08 -1.73 -8.64
N GLY A 53 -4.42 -1.74 -8.74
CA GLY A 53 -5.29 -1.07 -7.77
C GLY A 53 -5.18 -1.69 -6.38
N ALA A 54 -5.20 -3.03 -6.30
CA ALA A 54 -5.03 -3.74 -5.04
C ALA A 54 -3.62 -3.50 -4.46
N PHE A 55 -2.58 -3.66 -5.27
CA PHE A 55 -1.19 -3.40 -4.90
C PHE A 55 -1.02 -2.01 -4.29
N HIS A 56 -1.55 -0.97 -4.92
CA HIS A 56 -1.45 0.40 -4.41
C HIS A 56 -2.02 0.54 -2.99
N HIS A 57 -3.18 -0.04 -2.73
CA HIS A 57 -3.80 0.03 -1.41
C HIS A 57 -3.08 -0.82 -0.36
N ILE A 58 -2.56 -1.98 -0.75
CA ILE A 58 -1.81 -2.86 0.16
C ILE A 58 -0.44 -2.25 0.50
N ASP A 59 0.27 -1.68 -0.49
CA ASP A 59 1.55 -0.97 -0.31
C ASP A 59 1.42 0.16 0.72
N LEU A 60 0.34 0.95 0.64
CA LEU A 60 0.05 2.00 1.60
C LEU A 60 -0.32 1.48 3.00
N ALA A 61 -0.88 0.28 3.11
CA ALA A 61 -1.29 -0.28 4.38
C ALA A 61 -0.10 -0.60 5.31
N HIS A 62 1.11 -0.77 4.76
CA HIS A 62 2.34 -0.92 5.56
C HIS A 62 2.65 0.29 6.44
N PHE A 63 2.25 1.50 6.04
CA PHE A 63 2.38 2.68 6.90
C PHE A 63 1.44 2.64 8.11
N MET A 64 0.39 1.82 8.06
CA MET A 64 -0.52 1.60 9.18
C MET A 64 0.01 0.50 10.08
N ASP A 65 0.49 -0.61 9.52
CA ASP A 65 1.10 -1.69 10.28
C ASP A 65 2.13 -2.42 9.41
N GLU A 66 3.40 -2.41 9.83
CA GLU A 66 4.49 -3.04 9.08
C GLU A 66 4.30 -4.56 8.97
N ALA A 67 3.65 -5.18 9.95
CA ALA A 67 3.38 -6.61 10.04
C ALA A 67 2.04 -7.02 9.42
N ILE A 68 1.33 -6.10 8.75
CA ILE A 68 -0.07 -6.30 8.31
C ILE A 68 -0.28 -7.50 7.36
N LEU A 69 0.80 -8.00 6.73
CA LEU A 69 0.76 -9.12 5.79
C LEU A 69 1.25 -10.46 6.38
N GLU A 70 1.68 -10.53 7.64
CA GLU A 70 2.29 -11.74 8.21
C GLU A 70 1.39 -12.98 8.10
N ASP A 71 0.09 -12.81 8.31
CA ASP A 71 -0.91 -13.89 8.26
C ASP A 71 -1.41 -14.24 6.84
N TYR A 72 -0.93 -13.54 5.80
CA TYR A 72 -1.44 -13.62 4.43
C TYR A 72 -0.32 -14.00 3.43
N PRO A 73 0.15 -15.26 3.43
CA PRO A 73 1.31 -15.69 2.64
C PRO A 73 1.13 -15.54 1.12
N ARG A 74 -0.05 -15.81 0.55
CA ARG A 74 -0.28 -15.63 -0.89
C ARG A 74 -0.35 -14.15 -1.24
N LEU A 75 -0.84 -13.30 -0.35
CA LEU A 75 -0.88 -11.86 -0.55
C LEU A 75 0.54 -11.28 -0.53
N ARG A 76 1.41 -11.83 0.32
CA ARG A 76 2.85 -11.55 0.29
C ARG A 76 3.49 -11.98 -1.03
N ASP A 77 3.17 -13.18 -1.53
CA ASP A 77 3.65 -13.66 -2.83
C ASP A 77 3.14 -12.77 -3.98
N PHE A 78 1.88 -12.34 -3.92
CA PHE A 78 1.29 -11.38 -4.84
C PHE A 78 2.05 -10.04 -4.82
N MET A 79 2.30 -9.47 -3.64
CA MET A 79 3.07 -8.22 -3.50
C MET A 79 4.49 -8.37 -4.04
N ALA A 80 5.15 -9.51 -3.80
CA ALA A 80 6.46 -9.80 -4.35
C ALA A 80 6.44 -9.91 -5.88
N ALA A 81 5.42 -10.57 -6.46
CA ALA A 81 5.25 -10.66 -7.90
C ALA A 81 5.01 -9.28 -8.54
N MET A 82 4.18 -8.44 -7.92
CA MET A 82 3.96 -7.05 -8.35
C MET A 82 5.27 -6.25 -8.32
N HIS A 83 6.02 -6.27 -7.21
CA HIS A 83 7.34 -5.62 -7.11
C HIS A 83 8.33 -6.11 -8.17
N GLY A 84 8.22 -7.37 -8.62
CA GLY A 84 9.07 -7.96 -9.65
C GLY A 84 8.75 -7.51 -11.08
N LEU A 85 7.63 -6.82 -11.32
CA LEU A 85 7.28 -6.34 -12.66
C LEU A 85 8.24 -5.23 -13.09
N PRO A 86 8.95 -5.33 -14.24
CA PRO A 86 9.99 -4.37 -14.61
C PRO A 86 9.53 -2.91 -14.60
N GLY A 87 8.34 -2.62 -15.16
CA GLY A 87 7.81 -1.26 -15.18
C GLY A 87 7.43 -0.72 -13.81
N LEU A 88 6.89 -1.59 -12.92
CA LEU A 88 6.54 -1.19 -11.56
C LEU A 88 7.80 -1.00 -10.72
N ALA A 89 8.78 -1.90 -10.85
CA ALA A 89 10.08 -1.79 -10.17
C ALA A 89 10.78 -0.47 -10.50
N THR A 90 10.85 -0.09 -11.78
CA THR A 90 11.39 1.21 -12.21
C THR A 90 10.62 2.36 -11.58
N TYR A 91 9.29 2.34 -11.66
CA TYR A 91 8.45 3.39 -11.04
C TYR A 91 8.68 3.51 -9.54
N LEU A 92 8.75 2.40 -8.80
CA LEU A 92 8.96 2.40 -7.36
C LEU A 92 10.36 2.88 -6.96
N ALA A 93 11.36 2.64 -7.79
CA ALA A 93 12.73 3.13 -7.57
C ALA A 93 12.86 4.64 -7.83
N GLU A 94 12.06 5.19 -8.74
CA GLU A 94 12.11 6.60 -9.13
C GLU A 94 11.11 7.49 -8.37
N ARG A 95 10.03 6.90 -7.81
CA ARG A 95 8.99 7.69 -7.13
C ARG A 95 9.56 8.38 -5.87
N PRO A 96 9.14 9.62 -5.58
CA PRO A 96 9.48 10.27 -4.32
C PRO A 96 9.07 9.43 -3.10
N GLU A 97 9.98 9.31 -2.14
CA GLU A 97 9.73 8.57 -0.90
C GLU A 97 8.70 9.30 -0.04
N LEU A 98 7.67 8.58 0.42
CA LEU A 98 6.70 9.08 1.40
C LEU A 98 7.22 8.80 2.81
N THR A 99 7.43 9.85 3.59
CA THR A 99 7.98 9.77 4.95
C THR A 99 7.09 10.51 5.95
N GLY A 100 7.22 10.21 7.24
CA GLY A 100 6.53 10.94 8.31
C GLY A 100 5.01 10.72 8.37
N VAL A 101 4.50 9.62 7.80
CA VAL A 101 3.08 9.25 7.92
C VAL A 101 2.70 9.14 9.40
N GLY A 102 1.54 9.70 9.78
CA GLY A 102 1.08 9.76 11.17
C GLY A 102 1.71 10.85 12.04
N VAL A 103 2.70 11.60 11.55
CA VAL A 103 3.32 12.72 12.27
C VAL A 103 3.24 14.02 11.46
N GLY A 104 3.60 13.96 10.20
CA GLY A 104 3.71 15.07 9.29
C GLY A 104 4.18 14.54 7.93
N PRO A 105 3.27 14.03 7.10
CA PRO A 105 3.60 13.34 5.85
C PRO A 105 4.33 14.26 4.87
N LYS A 106 5.42 13.76 4.27
CA LYS A 106 6.28 14.48 3.34
C LYS A 106 6.72 13.59 2.19
N LEU A 107 6.91 14.17 1.02
CA LEU A 107 7.60 13.56 -0.11
C LEU A 107 9.06 14.01 -0.11
N VAL A 108 10.00 13.09 -0.32
CA VAL A 108 11.41 13.44 -0.53
C VAL A 108 11.64 13.66 -2.02
N ILE A 109 11.84 14.92 -2.43
CA ILE A 109 12.10 15.32 -3.82
C ILE A 109 13.47 15.97 -3.88
N ASP A 110 14.37 15.47 -4.72
CA ASP A 110 15.77 15.92 -4.82
C ASP A 110 16.49 15.97 -3.46
N GLY A 111 16.21 14.97 -2.60
CA GLY A 111 16.76 14.89 -1.24
C GLY A 111 16.16 15.88 -0.24
N ARG A 112 15.14 16.64 -0.61
CA ARG A 112 14.47 17.63 0.25
C ARG A 112 13.07 17.16 0.64
N PRO A 113 12.73 17.15 1.94
CA PRO A 113 11.37 16.87 2.39
C PRO A 113 10.41 18.01 2.01
N VAL A 114 9.39 17.71 1.22
CA VAL A 114 8.33 18.63 0.77
C VAL A 114 6.99 18.19 1.38
N PRO A 115 6.15 19.10 1.90
CA PRO A 115 4.83 18.74 2.42
C PRO A 115 3.99 18.00 1.39
N THR A 116 3.29 16.94 1.81
CA THR A 116 2.25 16.32 0.97
C THR A 116 1.00 17.21 1.02
N GLY A 117 0.46 17.64 -0.12
CA GLY A 117 -0.78 18.44 -0.18
C GLY A 117 -0.73 19.61 -1.17
N ILE A 118 -1.83 20.36 -1.30
CA ILE A 118 -1.86 21.62 -2.04
C ILE A 118 -1.07 22.64 -1.22
N MET A 119 0.02 23.18 -1.78
CA MET A 119 0.64 24.37 -1.24
C MET A 119 -0.34 25.53 -1.42
N ALA A 120 -0.65 26.28 -0.36
CA ALA A 120 -1.39 27.52 -0.53
C ALA A 120 -0.51 28.48 -1.34
N ASP A 121 -1.06 29.00 -2.44
CA ASP A 121 -0.45 30.07 -3.26
C ASP A 121 -0.22 31.34 -2.44
#